data_AF-A0A0S2LZ18-F1
#
_entry.id   AF-A0A0S2LZ18-F1
#
_cell.length_a   1.000
_cell.length_b   1.000
_cell.length_c   1.000
_cell.angle_alpha   90.00
_cell.angle_beta   90.00
_cell.angle_gamma   90.00
#
_symmetry.space_group_name_H-M   'P 1'
#
loop_
_entity.id
_entity.type
_entity.pdbx_description
1 polymer ?
#
loop_
_entity_poly.entity_id
_entity_poly.type
_entity_poly.pdbx_seq_one_letter_code
_entity_poly.pdbx_strand_id
1 'polypeptide(L)'
;MNHLWDVIDDRTSFRYEINRNHPAVLALGESMVSEESAMLGTLISLLEQSFPVDDVYNRLGQDAIHTPAGIDDAELHVLASSLWASLKNSLSPHVFVDSMLNSEPFNKNIRAREILEITVDGS
;
A
#
# COMPACT_ATOMS: atom_id res chain seq x y z
N MET A 1 12.73 -0.39 -3.42
CA MET A 1 11.62 0.41 -2.88
C MET A 1 10.35 -0.24 -3.42
N ASN A 2 9.43 -0.67 -2.56
CA ASN A 2 8.22 -1.36 -2.99
C ASN A 2 7.07 -0.35 -3.06
N HIS A 3 6.59 -0.08 -4.26
CA HIS A 3 5.47 0.83 -4.48
C HIS A 3 4.17 0.03 -4.51
N LEU A 4 3.09 0.64 -4.00
CA LEU A 4 1.76 0.02 -4.05
C LEU A 4 1.17 0.06 -5.47
N TRP A 5 1.58 1.05 -6.26
CA TRP A 5 1.16 1.22 -7.65
C TRP A 5 2.34 0.99 -8.60
N ASP A 6 2.10 0.17 -9.62
CA ASP A 6 2.99 -0.01 -10.76
C ASP A 6 2.47 0.83 -11.95
N VAL A 7 3.39 1.34 -12.76
CA VAL A 7 3.06 1.98 -14.04
C VAL A 7 3.33 0.98 -15.15
N ILE A 8 2.26 0.53 -15.82
CA ILE A 8 2.36 -0.32 -17.00
C ILE A 8 2.31 0.57 -18.23
N ASP A 9 3.41 0.63 -18.98
CA ASP A 9 3.56 1.40 -20.21
C ASP A 9 3.63 0.46 -21.42
N ASP A 10 2.72 0.64 -22.38
CA ASP A 10 2.66 -0.15 -23.62
C ASP A 10 3.06 0.63 -24.89
N ARG A 11 3.91 1.66 -24.74
CA ARG A 11 4.42 2.58 -25.78
C ARG A 11 3.37 3.51 -26.38
N THR A 12 2.10 3.12 -26.38
CA THR A 12 0.98 3.90 -26.91
C THR A 12 0.03 4.40 -25.83
N SER A 13 0.05 3.77 -24.67
CA SER A 13 -0.74 4.11 -23.51
C SER A 13 0.02 3.72 -22.24
N PHE A 14 -0.42 4.26 -21.11
CA PHE A 14 0.04 3.82 -19.81
C PHE A 14 -1.17 3.66 -18.90
N ARG A 15 -1.05 2.79 -17.90
CA ARG A 15 -2.05 2.62 -16.84
C ARG A 15 -1.37 2.34 -15.52
N TYR A 16 -2.07 2.68 -14.44
CA TYR A 16 -1.65 2.36 -13.08
C TYR A 16 -2.31 1.04 -12.67
N GLU A 17 -1.50 0.10 -12.20
CA GLU A 17 -1.97 -1.18 -11.64
C GLU A 17 -1.53 -1.31 -10.19
N ILE A 18 -2.28 -2.04 -9.37
CA ILE A 18 -1.86 -2.35 -8.01
C ILE A 18 -0.78 -3.42 -8.09
N ASN A 19 0.36 -3.17 -7.45
CA ASN A 19 1.44 -4.12 -7.34
C ASN A 19 1.00 -5.33 -6.50
N ARG A 20 0.65 -6.44 -7.16
CA ARG A 20 0.19 -7.67 -6.50
C ARG A 20 1.28 -8.39 -5.71
N ASN A 21 2.55 -8.06 -5.95
CA ASN A 21 3.70 -8.55 -5.19
C ASN A 21 4.03 -7.64 -4.00
N HIS A 22 3.26 -6.59 -3.76
CA HIS A 22 3.45 -5.72 -2.60
C HIS A 22 3.21 -6.52 -1.31
N PRO A 23 4.06 -6.40 -0.27
CA PRO A 23 3.98 -7.21 0.94
C PRO A 23 2.62 -7.14 1.63
N ALA A 24 1.96 -5.97 1.64
CA ALA A 24 0.62 -5.82 2.20
C ALA A 24 -0.47 -6.54 1.39
N VAL A 25 -0.32 -6.64 0.06
CA VAL A 25 -1.27 -7.34 -0.81
C VAL A 25 -1.12 -8.85 -0.65
N LEU A 26 0.13 -9.33 -0.61
CA LEU A 26 0.44 -10.73 -0.33
C LEU A 26 -0.07 -11.16 1.05
N ALA A 27 0.20 -10.35 2.07
CA ALA A 27 -0.28 -10.54 3.44
C ALA A 27 -1.79 -10.74 3.52
N LEU A 28 -2.55 -9.90 2.82
CA LEU A 28 -4.00 -9.97 2.79
C LEU A 28 -4.48 -11.24 2.07
N GLY A 29 -3.87 -11.56 0.92
CA GLY A 29 -4.20 -12.75 0.14
C GLY A 29 -3.93 -14.07 0.89
N GLU A 30 -2.86 -14.14 1.70
CA GLU A 30 -2.53 -15.31 2.53
C GLU A 30 -3.49 -15.51 3.71
N SER A 31 -4.11 -14.44 4.21
CA SER A 31 -5.05 -14.48 5.33
C SER A 31 -6.48 -14.90 4.94
N MET A 32 -6.75 -15.01 3.63
CA MET A 32 -8.07 -15.23 3.05
C MET A 32 -8.26 -16.68 2.58
N VAL A 33 -9.49 -17.18 2.63
CA VAL A 33 -9.85 -18.45 1.97
C VAL A 33 -9.90 -18.22 0.45
N SER A 34 -9.75 -19.28 -0.36
CA SER A 34 -9.66 -19.21 -1.83
C SER A 34 -10.76 -18.34 -2.50
N GLU A 35 -11.99 -18.41 -2.00
CA GLU A 35 -13.12 -17.61 -2.52
C GLU A 35 -12.97 -16.09 -2.23
N GLU A 36 -12.49 -15.75 -1.04
CA GLU A 36 -12.25 -14.36 -0.62
C GLU A 36 -11.06 -13.74 -1.37
N SER A 37 -10.04 -14.54 -1.67
CA SER A 37 -8.88 -14.12 -2.48
C SER A 37 -9.28 -13.78 -3.93
N ALA A 38 -10.20 -14.56 -4.53
CA ALA A 38 -10.76 -14.26 -5.85
C ALA A 38 -11.58 -12.95 -5.84
N MET A 39 -12.34 -12.71 -4.77
CA MET A 39 -13.10 -11.47 -4.59
C MET A 39 -12.17 -10.26 -4.44
N LEU A 40 -11.06 -10.39 -3.70
CA LEU A 40 -10.02 -9.36 -3.61
C LEU A 40 -9.41 -9.03 -4.97
N GLY A 41 -9.06 -10.05 -5.76
CA GLY A 41 -8.55 -9.86 -7.12
C GLY A 41 -9.54 -9.13 -8.04
N THR A 42 -10.84 -9.41 -7.87
CA THR A 42 -11.91 -8.71 -8.60
C THR A 42 -12.02 -7.24 -8.17
N LEU A 43 -11.96 -6.95 -6.87
CA LEU A 43 -11.97 -5.59 -6.35
C LEU A 43 -10.76 -4.79 -6.84
N ILE A 44 -9.56 -5.37 -6.79
CA ILE A 44 -8.34 -4.76 -7.32
C ILE A 44 -8.54 -4.40 -8.80
N SER A 45 -9.05 -5.32 -9.60
CA SER A 45 -9.31 -5.09 -11.03
C SER A 45 -10.31 -3.95 -11.27
N LEU A 46 -11.35 -3.84 -10.42
CA LEU A 46 -12.32 -2.74 -10.49
C LEU A 46 -11.69 -1.39 -10.10
N LEU A 47 -10.81 -1.35 -9.10
CA LEU A 47 -10.09 -0.14 -8.69
C LEU A 47 -9.15 0.33 -9.81
N GLU A 48 -8.42 -0.59 -10.44
CA GLU A 48 -7.53 -0.30 -11.56
C GLU A 48 -8.29 0.28 -12.76
N GLN A 49 -9.47 -0.27 -13.10
CA GLN A 49 -10.29 0.19 -14.23
C GLN A 49 -11.03 1.50 -13.97
N SER A 50 -11.35 1.80 -12.70
CA SER A 50 -12.10 3.00 -12.32
C SER A 50 -11.21 4.20 -12.01
N PHE A 51 -9.88 4.07 -12.12
CA PHE A 51 -8.96 5.17 -11.87
C PHE A 51 -9.22 6.33 -12.85
N PRO A 52 -9.58 7.53 -12.36
CA PRO A 52 -10.10 8.61 -13.21
C PRO A 52 -8.96 9.43 -13.83
N VAL A 53 -8.21 8.82 -14.75
CA VAL A 53 -7.04 9.43 -15.42
C VAL A 53 -7.37 10.79 -16.05
N ASP A 54 -8.50 10.89 -16.76
CA ASP A 54 -8.91 12.13 -17.44
C ASP A 54 -9.22 13.28 -16.46
N ASP A 55 -9.83 12.99 -15.31
CA ASP A 55 -10.12 14.00 -14.28
C ASP A 55 -8.81 14.52 -13.65
N VAL A 56 -7.87 13.61 -13.38
CA VAL A 56 -6.53 13.96 -12.86
C VAL A 56 -5.80 14.87 -13.86
N TYR A 57 -5.79 14.54 -15.15
CA TYR A 57 -5.18 15.38 -16.18
C TYR A 57 -5.84 16.76 -16.29
N ASN A 58 -7.17 16.82 -16.25
CA ASN A 58 -7.90 18.09 -16.31
C ASN A 58 -7.55 18.98 -15.11
N ARG A 59 -7.43 18.42 -13.91
CA ARG A 59 -7.03 19.18 -12.71
C ARG A 59 -5.59 19.69 -12.79
N LEU A 60 -4.65 18.86 -13.26
CA LEU A 60 -3.26 19.27 -13.45
C LEU A 60 -3.11 20.36 -14.53
N GLY A 61 -3.94 20.32 -15.58
CA GLY A 61 -3.97 21.36 -16.61
C GLY A 61 -4.60 22.68 -16.16
N GLN A 62 -5.34 22.70 -15.05
CA GLN A 62 -6.01 23.88 -14.49
C GLN A 62 -5.23 24.54 -13.34
N ASP A 63 -3.92 24.26 -13.21
CA ASP A 63 -3.06 24.71 -12.10
C ASP A 63 -3.62 24.34 -10.70
N ALA A 64 -4.44 23.28 -10.61
CA ALA A 64 -4.93 22.81 -9.32
C ALA A 64 -3.74 22.29 -8.50
N ILE A 65 -3.56 22.85 -7.30
CA ILE A 65 -2.52 22.37 -6.38
C ILE A 65 -2.95 21.00 -5.87
N HIS A 66 -2.22 19.96 -6.27
CA HIS A 66 -2.34 18.65 -5.64
C HIS A 66 -1.75 18.75 -4.23
N THR A 67 -2.61 18.64 -3.22
CA THR A 67 -2.18 18.41 -1.84
C THR A 67 -2.08 16.91 -1.63
N PRO A 68 -0.88 16.33 -1.51
CA PRO A 68 -0.76 14.92 -1.15
C PRO A 68 -1.43 14.73 0.20
N ALA A 69 -2.33 13.76 0.32
CA ALA A 69 -2.78 13.30 1.62
C ALA A 69 -1.57 12.65 2.31
N GLY A 70 -0.88 13.43 3.15
CA GLY A 70 0.14 12.88 4.03
C GLY A 70 -0.55 12.06 5.11
N ILE A 71 -0.17 10.80 5.25
CA ILE A 71 -0.51 10.01 6.45
C ILE A 71 0.34 10.57 7.60
N ASP A 72 -0.32 11.00 8.68
CA ASP A 72 0.38 11.44 9.88
C ASP A 72 0.91 10.25 10.71
N ASP A 73 1.71 10.52 11.74
CA ASP A 73 2.31 9.48 12.58
C ASP A 73 1.25 8.59 13.27
N ALA A 74 0.09 9.16 13.63
CA ALA A 74 -0.96 8.43 14.33
C ALA A 74 -1.69 7.47 13.36
N GLU A 75 -2.03 7.95 12.17
CA GLU A 75 -2.57 7.14 11.09
C GLU A 75 -1.59 6.04 10.66
N LEU A 76 -0.30 6.37 10.58
CA LEU A 76 0.76 5.42 10.23
C LEU A 76 0.90 4.33 11.30
N HIS A 77 0.78 4.68 12.58
CA HIS A 77 0.79 3.73 13.70
C HIS A 77 -0.44 2.81 13.69
N VAL A 78 -1.63 3.35 13.41
CA VAL A 78 -2.86 2.53 13.25
C VAL A 78 -2.68 1.53 12.11
N LEU A 79 -2.17 1.98 10.95
CA LEU A 79 -1.89 1.11 9.82
C LEU A 79 -0.86 0.03 10.17
N ALA A 80 0.26 0.39 10.81
CA ALA A 80 1.27 -0.55 11.26
C ALA A 80 0.66 -1.62 12.19
N SER A 81 -0.16 -1.19 13.15
CA SER A 81 -0.81 -2.07 14.12
C SER A 81 -1.75 -3.06 13.44
N SER A 82 -2.56 -2.61 12.48
CA SER A 82 -3.43 -3.49 11.71
C SER A 82 -2.65 -4.50 10.87
N LEU A 83 -1.59 -4.05 10.17
CA LEU A 83 -0.76 -4.94 9.36
C LEU A 83 -0.03 -5.97 10.22
N TRP A 84 0.54 -5.56 11.37
CA TRP A 84 1.21 -6.46 12.29
C TRP A 84 0.24 -7.47 12.89
N ALA A 85 -0.96 -7.06 13.29
CA ALA A 85 -1.98 -7.97 13.81
C ALA A 85 -2.34 -9.09 12.82
N SER A 86 -2.37 -8.78 11.52
CA SER A 86 -2.61 -9.77 10.46
C SER A 86 -1.40 -10.66 10.17
N LEU A 87 -0.17 -10.13 10.30
CA LEU A 87 1.06 -10.79 9.86
C LEU A 87 1.88 -11.45 10.97
N LYS A 88 1.61 -11.15 12.24
CA LYS A 88 2.45 -11.60 13.38
C LYS A 88 2.56 -13.12 13.53
N ASN A 89 1.64 -13.87 12.93
CA ASN A 89 1.66 -15.34 12.94
C ASN A 89 2.45 -15.95 11.79
N SER A 90 2.74 -15.19 10.72
CA SER A 90 3.45 -15.64 9.53
C SER A 90 4.84 -15.03 9.37
N LEU A 91 5.08 -13.86 9.96
CA LEU A 91 6.35 -13.14 9.89
C LEU A 91 6.92 -12.88 11.28
N SER A 92 8.25 -12.93 11.37
CA SER A 92 8.94 -12.49 12.58
C SER A 92 9.01 -10.95 12.65
N PRO A 93 9.12 -10.36 13.85
CA PRO A 93 9.13 -8.90 14.04
C PRO A 93 10.15 -8.17 13.17
N HIS A 94 11.39 -8.67 13.10
CA HIS A 94 12.44 -8.05 12.31
C HIS A 94 12.13 -8.05 10.80
N VAL A 95 11.61 -9.17 10.26
CA VAL A 95 11.24 -9.27 8.85
C VAL A 95 10.10 -8.32 8.52
N PHE A 96 9.12 -8.17 9.42
CA PHE A 96 8.03 -7.21 9.23
C PHE A 96 8.57 -5.78 9.18
N VAL A 97 9.36 -5.35 10.16
CA VAL A 97 9.94 -3.99 10.22
C VAL A 97 10.74 -3.68 8.97
N ASP A 98 11.67 -4.57 8.57
CA ASP A 98 12.52 -4.36 7.40
C ASP A 98 11.73 -4.34 6.09
N SER A 99 10.70 -5.18 5.96
CA SER A 99 9.83 -5.21 4.77
C SER A 99 8.97 -3.95 4.67
N MET A 100 8.38 -3.51 5.79
CA MET A 100 7.52 -2.34 5.82
C MET A 100 8.30 -1.04 5.64
N LEU A 101 9.50 -0.92 6.21
CA LEU A 101 10.34 0.28 6.07
C LEU A 101 10.65 0.66 4.62
N ASN A 102 10.75 -0.34 3.75
CA ASN A 102 11.04 -0.15 2.33
C ASN A 102 9.79 -0.01 1.46
N SER A 103 8.60 -0.06 2.07
CA SER A 103 7.29 -0.07 1.41
C SER A 103 6.53 1.24 1.69
N GLU A 104 5.73 1.69 0.74
CA GLU A 104 4.82 2.82 0.98
C GLU A 104 3.68 2.41 1.93
N PRO A 105 3.19 3.32 2.79
CA PRO A 105 3.60 4.72 2.96
C PRO A 105 4.80 4.92 3.91
N PHE A 106 5.26 3.88 4.60
CA PHE A 106 6.29 3.94 5.66
C PHE A 106 7.62 4.52 5.17
N ASN A 107 8.05 4.19 3.96
CA ASN A 107 9.31 4.70 3.39
C ASN A 107 9.38 6.23 3.22
N LYS A 108 8.24 6.95 3.35
CA LYS A 108 8.16 8.41 3.24
C LYS A 108 8.16 9.12 4.60
N ASN A 109 8.04 8.39 5.72
CA ASN A 109 8.02 8.97 7.06
C ASN A 109 9.33 8.71 7.80
N ILE A 110 10.01 9.76 8.26
CA ILE A 110 11.30 9.67 8.98
C ILE A 110 11.21 8.88 10.29
N ARG A 111 10.03 8.82 10.90
CA ARG A 111 9.74 8.09 12.15
C ARG A 111 9.15 6.71 11.91
N ALA A 112 9.03 6.26 10.65
CA ALA A 112 8.44 4.97 10.34
C ALA A 112 9.13 3.80 11.06
N ARG A 113 10.46 3.84 11.24
CA ARG A 113 11.20 2.81 11.99
C ARG A 113 10.74 2.73 13.43
N GLU A 114 10.72 3.86 14.13
CA GLU A 114 10.27 3.97 15.52
C GLU A 114 8.82 3.48 15.66
N ILE A 115 7.94 3.90 14.76
CA ILE A 115 6.52 3.50 14.75
C ILE A 115 6.36 1.99 14.57
N LEU A 116 7.08 1.40 13.61
CA LEU A 116 7.03 -0.04 13.33
C LEU A 116 7.62 -0.86 14.48
N GLU A 117 8.73 -0.41 15.09
CA GLU A 117 9.38 -1.07 16.23
C GLU A 117 8.47 -1.04 17.48
N ILE A 118 7.87 0.11 17.81
CA ILE A 118 6.90 0.22 18.91
C ILE A 118 5.69 -0.71 18.69
N THR A 119 5.23 -0.82 17.45
CA THR A 119 4.08 -1.66 17.10
C THR A 119 4.34 -3.14 17.39
N VAL A 120 5.53 -3.64 17.02
CA VAL A 120 5.86 -5.05 17.21
C VAL A 120 6.19 -5.39 18.67
N ASP A 121 6.79 -4.45 19.42
CA ASP A 121 7.17 -4.64 20.82
C ASP A 121 5.97 -4.56 21.79
N GLY A 122 4.91 -3.82 21.40
CA GLY A 122 3.71 -3.62 22.21
C GLY A 122 2.58 -4.63 22.01
N SER A 123 2.76 -5.65 21.15
CA SER A 123 1.71 -6.59 20.69
C SER A 123 1.78 -8.01 21.28
#